data_AF-A0A089LPM0-F1
#
_entry.id   AF-A0A089LPM0-F1
#
_cell.length_a   1.000
_cell.length_b   1.000
_cell.length_c   1.000
_cell.angle_alpha   90.00
_cell.angle_beta   90.00
_cell.angle_gamma   90.00
#
_symmetry.space_group_name_H-M   'P 1'
#
loop_
_entity.id
_entity.type
_entity.pdbx_description
1 polymer ?
#
loop_
_entity_poly.entity_id
_entity_poly.type
_entity_poly.pdbx_seq_one_letter_code
_entity_poly.pdbx_strand_id
1 'polypeptide(L)'
;MNIVFFEQRKVIARNLLSFIRLKGYSKKSFSILTGISRPTIDQILKAESPNPTTFNAQIAKINETFNLPADYFITTQEVTSQSLPLTYAYSDHGIGEERSEQVKDLLEGLDNVLDIYSMYV
;
A
#
# COMPACT_ATOMS: atom_id res chain seq x y z
N MET A 1 20.42 -6.56 -13.63
CA MET A 1 20.16 -5.12 -13.81
C MET A 1 19.93 -4.54 -12.43
N ASN A 2 20.78 -3.61 -11.96
CA ASN A 2 20.67 -3.07 -10.61
C ASN A 2 19.68 -1.90 -10.64
N ILE A 3 18.42 -2.18 -10.33
CA ILE A 3 17.34 -1.22 -10.43
C ILE A 3 17.40 -0.30 -9.21
N VAL A 4 17.60 1.01 -9.44
CA VAL A 4 17.61 2.02 -8.38
C VAL A 4 16.19 2.51 -8.16
N PHE A 5 15.47 1.84 -7.25
CA PHE A 5 14.07 2.18 -6.92
C PHE A 5 13.92 3.58 -6.31
N PHE A 6 14.92 4.04 -5.56
CA PHE A 6 14.85 5.29 -4.80
C PHE A 6 14.58 6.55 -5.64
N GLU A 7 15.11 6.62 -6.86
CA GLU A 7 14.88 7.76 -7.77
C GLU A 7 13.41 7.87 -8.18
N GLN A 8 12.74 6.72 -8.27
CA GLN A 8 11.33 6.61 -8.65
C GLN A 8 10.42 6.40 -7.44
N ARG A 9 10.90 6.68 -6.21
CA ARG A 9 10.14 6.47 -4.97
C ARG A 9 8.73 7.04 -4.98
N LYS A 10 8.50 8.18 -5.65
CA LYS A 10 7.17 8.79 -5.78
C LYS A 10 6.22 7.97 -6.66
N VAL A 11 6.73 7.39 -7.74
CA VAL A 11 5.96 6.51 -8.64
C VAL A 11 5.69 5.19 -7.94
N ILE A 12 6.73 4.61 -7.32
CA ILE A 12 6.62 3.37 -6.55
C ILE A 12 5.64 3.50 -5.40
N ALA A 13 5.69 4.60 -4.64
CA ALA A 13 4.74 4.85 -3.55
C ALA A 13 3.28 4.84 -4.04
N ARG A 14 3.00 5.49 -5.18
CA ARG A 14 1.67 5.50 -5.79
C ARG A 14 1.26 4.11 -6.28
N ASN A 15 2.13 3.42 -7.02
CA ASN A 15 1.84 2.11 -7.57
C ASN A 15 1.66 1.05 -6.47
N LEU A 16 2.47 1.13 -5.41
CA LEU A 16 2.35 0.29 -4.23
C LEU A 16 1.03 0.56 -3.49
N LEU A 17 0.65 1.83 -3.32
CA LEU A 17 -0.63 2.18 -2.71
C LEU A 17 -1.81 1.62 -3.51
N SER A 18 -1.77 1.76 -4.85
CA SER A 18 -2.78 1.19 -5.74
C SER A 18 -2.82 -0.34 -5.64
N PHE A 19 -1.66 -1.00 -5.60
CA PHE A 19 -1.57 -2.45 -5.44
C PHE A 19 -2.20 -2.92 -4.13
N ILE A 20 -1.86 -2.28 -3.00
CA ILE A 20 -2.42 -2.58 -1.68
C ILE A 20 -3.95 -2.47 -1.72
N ARG A 21 -4.48 -1.40 -2.32
CA ARG A 21 -5.92 -1.15 -2.43
C ARG A 21 -6.62 -2.17 -3.34
N LEU A 22 -6.08 -2.44 -4.52
CA LEU A 22 -6.64 -3.38 -5.49
C LEU A 22 -6.68 -4.81 -4.96
N LYS A 23 -5.71 -5.18 -4.13
CA LYS A 23 -5.65 -6.49 -3.47
C LYS A 23 -6.42 -6.54 -2.15
N GLY A 24 -6.96 -5.42 -1.67
CA GLY A 24 -7.73 -5.36 -0.43
C GLY A 24 -6.89 -5.52 0.85
N TYR A 25 -5.59 -5.20 0.80
CA TYR A 25 -4.72 -5.29 1.97
C TYR A 25 -4.86 -4.05 2.87
N SER A 26 -4.90 -4.27 4.18
CA SER A 26 -4.63 -3.23 5.18
C SER A 26 -3.13 -3.06 5.37
N LYS A 27 -2.68 -1.92 5.92
CA LYS A 27 -1.24 -1.71 6.22
C LYS A 27 -0.68 -2.77 7.15
N LYS A 28 -1.50 -3.26 8.09
CA LYS A 28 -1.09 -4.33 9.02
C LYS A 28 -0.98 -5.68 8.32
N SER A 29 -2.02 -6.10 7.59
CA SER A 29 -1.95 -7.39 6.86
C SER A 29 -0.78 -7.38 5.88
N PHE A 30 -0.55 -6.26 5.19
CA PHE A 30 0.61 -6.08 4.33
C PHE A 30 1.96 -6.16 5.07
N SER A 31 2.04 -5.58 6.28
CA SER A 31 3.20 -5.67 7.18
C SER A 31 3.52 -7.11 7.58
N ILE A 32 2.49 -7.90 7.91
CA ILE A 32 2.63 -9.31 8.28
C ILE A 32 3.10 -10.13 7.07
N LEU A 33 2.45 -9.97 5.91
CA LEU A 33 2.77 -10.71 4.69
C LEU A 33 4.21 -10.48 4.21
N THR A 34 4.65 -9.22 4.23
CA THR A 34 5.98 -8.83 3.74
C THR A 34 7.07 -8.93 4.81
N GLY A 35 6.69 -9.09 6.09
CA GLY A 35 7.59 -8.97 7.23
C GLY A 35 8.30 -7.62 7.32
N ILE A 36 7.66 -6.55 6.83
CA ILE A 36 8.16 -5.18 6.87
C ILE A 36 7.35 -4.42 7.91
N SER A 37 8.01 -3.65 8.79
CA SER A 37 7.29 -2.95 9.86
C SER A 37 6.29 -1.92 9.30
N ARG A 38 5.14 -1.73 9.99
CA ARG A 38 4.13 -0.72 9.63
C ARG A 38 4.73 0.69 9.46
N PRO A 39 5.61 1.19 10.35
CA PRO A 39 6.25 2.49 10.16
C PRO A 39 7.07 2.57 8.86
N THR A 40 7.78 1.51 8.49
CA THR A 40 8.57 1.46 7.26
C THR A 40 7.68 1.47 6.02
N ILE A 41 6.57 0.72 6.04
CA ILE A 41 5.56 0.75 4.95
C ILE A 41 4.99 2.17 4.82
N ASP A 42 4.66 2.83 5.93
CA ASP A 42 4.16 4.19 5.89
C ASP A 42 5.18 5.19 5.31
N GLN A 43 6.46 5.05 5.64
CA GLN A 43 7.51 5.88 5.03
C GLN A 43 7.64 5.63 3.52
N ILE A 44 7.51 4.37 3.08
CA ILE A 44 7.52 4.02 1.65
C ILE A 44 6.32 4.65 0.94
N LEU A 45 5.12 4.54 1.52
CA LEU A 45 3.88 5.09 0.94
C LEU A 45 3.87 6.62 0.90
N LYS A 46 4.54 7.29 1.85
CA LYS A 46 4.74 8.74 1.83
C LYS A 46 5.88 9.19 0.91
N ALA A 47 6.65 8.26 0.34
CA ALA A 47 7.88 8.53 -0.39
C ALA A 47 8.95 9.29 0.43
N GLU A 48 8.94 9.09 1.76
CA GLU A 48 9.79 9.77 2.76
C GLU A 48 10.91 8.87 3.30
N SER A 49 11.25 7.80 2.58
CA SER A 49 12.30 6.89 3.08
C SER A 49 13.66 7.60 3.16
N PRO A 50 14.35 7.56 4.32
CA PRO A 50 15.59 8.30 4.52
C PRO A 50 16.81 7.62 3.87
N ASN A 51 16.76 6.31 3.60
CA ASN A 51 17.90 5.55 3.11
C ASN A 51 17.57 4.84 1.78
N PRO A 52 18.26 5.18 0.66
CA PRO A 52 18.08 4.53 -0.64
C PRO A 52 18.30 3.03 -0.64
N THR A 53 19.33 2.54 0.07
CA THR A 53 19.67 1.12 0.12
C THR A 53 18.56 0.34 0.83
N THR A 54 18.09 0.85 1.96
CA THR A 54 16.98 0.25 2.69
C THR A 54 15.72 0.27 1.84
N PHE A 55 15.39 1.39 1.19
CA PHE A 55 14.23 1.49 0.32
C PHE A 55 14.26 0.43 -0.79
N ASN A 56 15.38 0.33 -1.51
CA ASN A 56 15.54 -0.64 -2.60
C ASN A 56 15.38 -2.08 -2.10
N ALA A 57 15.97 -2.42 -0.95
CA ALA A 57 15.86 -3.74 -0.35
C ALA A 57 14.41 -4.07 0.08
N GLN A 58 13.69 -3.11 0.65
CA GLN A 58 12.28 -3.29 1.03
C GLN A 58 11.38 -3.51 -0.19
N ILE A 59 11.57 -2.75 -1.27
CA ILE A 59 10.81 -2.94 -2.52
C ILE A 59 11.13 -4.28 -3.17
N ALA A 60 12.41 -4.68 -3.20
CA ALA A 60 12.81 -6.00 -3.70
C ALA A 60 12.14 -7.13 -2.89
N LYS A 61 12.13 -7.02 -1.56
CA LYS A 61 11.45 -7.98 -0.68
C LYS A 61 9.95 -8.06 -0.94
N ILE A 62 9.29 -6.92 -1.19
CA ILE A 62 7.86 -6.89 -1.56
C ILE A 62 7.66 -7.63 -2.89
N ASN A 63 8.49 -7.35 -3.91
CA ASN A 63 8.40 -8.05 -5.19
C ASN A 63 8.56 -9.57 -5.01
N GLU A 64 9.53 -10.02 -4.22
CA GLU A 64 9.73 -11.44 -3.92
C GLU A 64 8.53 -12.05 -3.19
N THR A 65 8.00 -11.38 -2.16
CA THR A 65 6.86 -11.84 -1.37
C THR A 65 5.62 -12.13 -2.23
N PHE A 66 5.37 -11.28 -3.22
CA PHE A 66 4.22 -11.38 -4.12
C PHE A 66 4.58 -12.00 -5.48
N ASN A 67 5.80 -12.52 -5.62
CA ASN A 67 6.31 -13.15 -6.84
C ASN A 67 6.17 -12.26 -8.10
N LEU A 68 6.40 -10.96 -7.93
CA LEU A 68 6.27 -9.91 -8.94
C LEU A 68 7.59 -9.69 -9.69
N PRO A 69 7.55 -9.22 -10.95
CA PRO A 69 8.72 -8.75 -11.68
C PRO A 69 9.48 -7.65 -10.92
N ALA A 70 10.80 -7.60 -11.08
CA ALA A 70 11.65 -6.64 -10.37
C ALA A 70 11.30 -5.17 -10.66
N ASP A 71 10.78 -4.88 -11.84
CA ASP A 71 10.38 -3.56 -12.33
C ASP A 71 8.87 -3.26 -12.15
N TYR A 72 8.13 -4.14 -11.48
CA TYR A 72 6.66 -4.07 -11.38
C TYR A 72 6.12 -2.72 -10.88
N PHE A 73 6.74 -2.15 -9.85
CA PHE A 73 6.30 -0.88 -9.27
C PHE A 73 6.85 0.36 -10.00
N ILE A 74 7.78 0.17 -10.95
CA ILE A 74 8.39 1.25 -11.74
C ILE A 74 7.57 1.50 -13.00
N THR A 75 7.17 0.42 -13.67
CA THR A 75 6.35 0.51 -14.87
C THR A 75 4.97 0.98 -14.44
N THR A 76 4.55 2.13 -14.96
CA THR A 76 3.17 2.60 -14.81
C THR A 76 2.29 1.48 -15.35
N GLN A 77 1.62 0.74 -14.47
CA GLN A 77 0.58 -0.15 -14.94
C GLN A 77 -0.48 0.76 -15.53
N GLU A 78 -0.67 0.68 -16.84
CA GLU A 78 -1.93 1.09 -17.44
C GLU A 78 -2.98 0.24 -16.73
N VAL A 79 -3.59 0.82 -15.71
CA VAL A 79 -4.81 0.30 -15.14
C VAL A 79 -5.76 0.37 -16.31
N THR A 80 -5.84 -0.72 -17.07
CA THR A 80 -6.96 -0.94 -17.97
C THR A 80 -8.11 -1.03 -17.01
N SER A 81 -8.75 0.12 -16.76
CA SER A 81 -10.07 0.23 -16.23
C SER A 81 -10.97 -0.49 -17.25
N GLN A 82 -10.95 -1.82 -17.22
CA GLN A 82 -12.14 -2.57 -17.49
C GLN A 82 -13.13 -2.06 -16.45
N SER A 83 -13.85 -1.03 -16.86
CA SER A 83 -15.05 -0.53 -16.23
C SER A 83 -16.02 -1.71 -16.21
N LEU A 84 -15.84 -2.61 -15.26
CA LEU A 84 -16.98 -3.30 -14.69
C LEU A 84 -17.77 -2.18 -14.01
N PRO A 85 -19.04 -1.96 -14.37
CA PRO A 85 -19.90 -1.08 -13.61
C PRO A 85 -20.19 -1.79 -12.29
N LEU A 86 -19.22 -1.83 -11.38
CA LEU A 86 -19.54 -1.97 -9.97
C LEU A 86 -20.18 -0.64 -9.60
N THR A 87 -21.50 -0.62 -9.75
CA THR A 87 -22.42 0.16 -8.95
C THR A 87 -22.19 -0.20 -7.48
N TYR A 88 -21.06 0.24 -6.94
CA TYR A 88 -20.88 0.46 -5.53
C TYR A 88 -20.69 1.96 -5.40
N ALA A 89 -21.78 2.61 -5.01
CA ALA A 89 -21.80 4.01 -4.64
C ALA A 89 -20.96 4.22 -3.38
N TYR A 90 -19.62 4.20 -3.52
CA TYR A 90 -18.73 4.80 -2.55
C TYR A 90 -18.47 6.24 -2.97
N SER A 91 -19.37 7.11 -2.51
CA SER A 91 -19.18 8.56 -2.49
C SER A 91 -18.07 8.91 -1.49
N ASP A 92 -16.81 8.63 -1.80
CA ASP A 92 -15.63 9.08 -1.03
C ASP A 92 -14.54 9.71 -1.92
N HIS A 93 -14.86 10.03 -3.18
CA HIS A 93 -13.98 10.82 -4.07
C HIS A 93 -14.21 12.33 -3.94
N GLY A 94 -14.63 12.79 -2.77
CA GLY A 94 -14.62 14.21 -2.42
C GLY A 94 -13.19 14.65 -2.12
N ILE A 95 -12.52 15.25 -3.11
CA ILE A 95 -11.30 16.03 -2.89
C ILE A 95 -11.67 17.15 -1.91
N GLY A 96 -11.17 17.10 -0.66
CA GLY A 96 -10.96 18.33 0.12
C GLY A 96 -11.41 18.40 1.57
N GLU A 97 -12.09 17.39 2.15
CA GLU A 97 -12.45 17.47 3.58
C GLU A 97 -11.74 16.39 4.41
N GLU A 98 -11.07 16.84 5.48
CA GLU A 98 -10.49 15.94 6.47
C GLU A 98 -11.62 15.11 7.08
N ARG A 99 -11.48 13.77 7.05
CA ARG A 99 -12.48 12.85 7.59
C ARG A 99 -12.82 13.25 9.03
N SER A 100 -14.11 13.26 9.36
CA SER A 100 -14.56 13.58 10.72
C SER A 100 -13.93 12.61 11.73
N GLU A 101 -13.73 13.10 12.95
CA GLU A 101 -13.13 12.34 14.05
C GLU A 101 -13.88 11.02 14.30
N GLN A 102 -15.21 11.06 14.23
CA GLN A 102 -16.07 9.88 14.35
C GLN A 102 -15.80 8.80 13.29
N VAL A 103 -15.52 9.20 12.04
CA VAL A 103 -15.22 8.25 10.96
C VAL A 103 -13.82 7.66 11.14
N LYS A 104 -12.86 8.45 11.63
CA LYS A 104 -11.52 7.98 11.95
C LYS A 104 -11.57 6.94 13.08
N ASP A 105 -12.29 7.24 14.17
CA ASP A 105 -12.46 6.35 15.32
C ASP A 105 -13.13 5.03 14.93
N LEU A 106 -14.16 5.09 14.07
CA LEU A 106 -14.85 3.88 13.60
C LEU A 106 -13.94 2.98 12.76
N LEU A 107 -13.12 3.58 11.89
CA LEU A 107 -12.15 2.84 11.07
C LEU A 107 -11.02 2.26 11.92
N GLU A 108 -10.55 3.00 12.92
CA GLU A 108 -9.56 2.51 13.88
C GLU A 108 -10.13 1.36 14.73
N GLY A 109 -11.40 1.45 15.15
CA GLY A 109 -12.12 0.36 15.81
C GLY A 109 -12.20 -0.90 14.95
N LEU A 110 -12.44 -0.76 13.64
CA LEU A 110 -12.44 -1.88 12.70
C LEU A 110 -11.04 -2.52 12.59
N ASP A 111 -9.99 -1.70 12.48
CA ASP A 111 -8.59 -2.17 12.48
C ASP A 111 -8.29 -2.94 13.77
N ASN A 112 -8.75 -2.46 14.93
CA ASN A 112 -8.58 -3.16 16.22
C ASN A 112 -9.29 -4.53 16.26
N VAL A 113 -10.47 -4.67 15.67
CA VAL A 113 -11.19 -5.95 15.60
C VAL A 113 -10.45 -6.94 14.70
N LEU A 114 -9.98 -6.50 13.54
CA LEU A 114 -9.13 -7.30 12.66
C LEU A 114 -7.83 -7.70 13.36
N ASP A 115 -7.30 -6.81 14.20
CA ASP A 115 -6.11 -7.06 14.99
C ASP A 115 -6.28 -8.19 15.99
N ILE A 116 -7.39 -8.19 16.71
CA ILE A 116 -7.75 -9.25 17.64
C ILE A 116 -7.94 -10.56 16.87
N TYR A 117 -8.67 -10.54 15.75
CA TYR A 117 -8.91 -11.73 14.94
C TYR A 117 -7.59 -12.36 14.44
N SER A 118 -6.62 -11.54 14.06
CA SER A 118 -5.30 -12.02 13.63
C SER A 118 -4.48 -12.74 14.71
N MET A 119 -4.88 -12.68 15.99
CA MET A 119 -4.24 -13.46 17.05
C MET A 119 -4.81 -14.89 17.16
N TYR A 120 -5.94 -15.17 16.53
CA TYR A 120 -6.61 -16.47 16.57
C TYR A 120 -6.35 -17.32 15.30
N VAL A 121 -5.59 -16.80 14.34
CA VAL A 121 -5.18 -17.46 13.08
C VAL A 121 -3.66 -17.50 13.01
#